data_AF-A0A9E1MZE3-F1
#
_entry.id   AF-A0A9E1MZE3-F1
#
_cell.length_a   1.000
_cell.length_b   1.000
_cell.length_c   1.000
_cell.angle_alpha   90.00
_cell.angle_beta   90.00
_cell.angle_gamma   90.00
#
_symmetry.space_group_name_H-M   'P 1'
#
loop_
_entity.id
_entity.type
_entity.pdbx_description
1 polymer ?
#
loop_
_entity_poly.entity_id
_entity_poly.type
_entity_poly.pdbx_seq_one_letter_code
_entity_poly.pdbx_strand_id
1 'polypeptide(L)'
;MVRMILVSVVPFVVGCIDGVPGDDLQVQETGCLGYQTEAMLVDDVGGMWLGCGSDEGLFYAEDPFFDDFYEVDGFDEYLVYDLEQAPDGRIYVAGGYWEGAPILVSLAGATIEEHLFYDPQTMPMGKTQNVALTSDGQVMVDSLTGGNIGYFDGNSWVEAYYWNEGSLTGSDVGYQMSDLVSFGDAFFAVGSVIASPPAVFFPSEKVGATYHFEVVEITNDTRYGALEALVVLGEDHLIAAGADNSYHDTTLWNCTSSCRDSSSWHEQSFAFEAGKYTAIHFADDGLHGIAVGELDPQAAGGFVILTSDGGNSWTHVAAQFPGLTAAWAFDDGAYAVASGGGYFAIERP
;
A
#
# COMPACT_ATOMS: atom_id res chain seq x y z
N MET A 1 -12.78 27.45 31.85
CA MET A 1 -11.43 27.22 31.28
C MET A 1 -11.67 26.83 29.83
N VAL A 2 -11.61 27.79 28.92
CA VAL A 2 -11.96 27.59 27.50
C VAL A 2 -10.66 27.24 26.79
N ARG A 3 -10.56 26.01 26.25
CA ARG A 3 -9.48 25.64 25.33
C ARG A 3 -9.81 26.24 23.97
N MET A 4 -9.02 27.20 23.56
CA MET A 4 -9.04 27.77 22.22
C MET A 4 -8.20 26.83 21.35
N ILE A 5 -8.84 26.06 20.48
CA ILE A 5 -8.16 25.28 19.44
C ILE A 5 -7.79 26.29 18.35
N LEU A 6 -6.49 26.49 18.15
CA LEU A 6 -5.95 27.30 17.07
C LEU A 6 -5.87 26.39 15.84
N VAL A 7 -6.94 26.35 15.03
CA VAL A 7 -6.87 25.70 13.72
C VAL A 7 -6.10 26.65 12.81
N SER A 8 -4.84 26.31 12.53
CA SER A 8 -4.05 26.99 11.50
C SER A 8 -4.58 26.53 10.15
N VAL A 9 -5.63 27.19 9.65
CA VAL A 9 -6.07 27.06 8.26
C VAL A 9 -4.99 27.70 7.41
N VAL A 10 -4.06 26.91 6.88
CA VAL A 10 -3.28 27.34 5.72
C VAL A 10 -4.28 27.30 4.57
N PRO A 11 -4.62 28.45 3.94
CA PRO A 11 -5.49 28.40 2.78
C PRO A 11 -4.72 27.71 1.65
N PHE A 12 -5.01 26.44 1.40
CA PHE A 12 -4.71 25.85 0.11
C PHE A 12 -5.64 26.53 -0.90
N VAL A 13 -5.05 27.38 -1.73
CA VAL A 13 -5.76 27.91 -2.89
C VAL A 13 -5.82 26.76 -3.88
N VAL A 14 -7.02 26.23 -4.14
CA VAL A 14 -7.29 25.45 -5.35
C VAL A 14 -6.93 26.34 -6.53
N GLY A 15 -5.75 26.12 -7.07
CA GLY A 15 -5.17 26.91 -8.15
C GLY A 15 -4.55 25.94 -9.14
N CYS A 16 -4.95 26.05 -10.41
CA CYS A 16 -4.17 25.49 -11.50
C CYS A 16 -2.75 26.05 -11.38
N ILE A 17 -1.75 25.17 -11.29
CA ILE A 17 -0.35 25.57 -11.27
C ILE A 17 0.03 25.90 -12.72
N ASP A 18 -0.30 27.11 -13.17
CA ASP A 18 0.02 27.54 -14.54
C ASP A 18 1.54 27.60 -14.75
N GLY A 19 2.07 26.85 -15.74
CA GLY A 19 3.39 27.11 -16.32
C GLY A 19 4.42 25.97 -16.29
N VAL A 20 4.00 24.73 -16.02
CA VAL A 20 4.83 23.53 -16.23
C VAL A 20 4.19 22.72 -17.36
N PRO A 21 4.93 22.25 -18.37
CA PRO A 21 4.37 21.33 -19.38
C PRO A 21 3.78 20.11 -18.66
N GLY A 22 2.44 20.03 -18.60
CA GLY A 22 1.66 19.16 -17.70
C GLY A 22 0.52 19.92 -16.98
N ASP A 23 -0.12 20.90 -17.66
CA ASP A 23 -1.05 21.88 -17.06
C ASP A 23 -2.39 21.28 -16.54
N ASP A 24 -2.58 19.95 -16.58
CA ASP A 24 -3.83 19.27 -16.21
C ASP A 24 -3.78 18.56 -14.84
N LEU A 25 -2.79 18.87 -13.99
CA LEU A 25 -2.82 18.41 -12.59
C LEU A 25 -3.96 19.13 -11.83
N GLN A 26 -5.01 18.38 -11.52
CA GLN A 26 -6.15 18.85 -10.74
C GLN A 26 -5.95 18.48 -9.28
N VAL A 27 -5.94 19.48 -8.41
CA VAL A 27 -5.79 19.28 -6.96
C VAL A 27 -7.13 19.52 -6.29
N GLN A 28 -7.53 18.59 -5.42
CA GLN A 28 -8.75 18.64 -4.64
C GLN A 28 -8.44 18.38 -3.17
N GLU A 29 -9.31 18.86 -2.29
CA GLU A 29 -9.29 18.49 -0.87
C GLU A 29 -10.22 17.29 -0.67
N THR A 30 -9.74 16.27 0.03
CA THR A 30 -10.52 15.10 0.47
C THR A 30 -10.92 15.26 1.93
N GLY A 31 -11.73 14.33 2.44
CA GLY A 31 -12.05 14.28 3.86
C GLY A 31 -10.95 13.69 4.74
N CYS A 32 -9.86 13.15 4.17
CA CYS A 32 -8.70 12.65 4.95
C CYS A 32 -7.81 13.81 5.43
N LEU A 33 -8.33 14.63 6.35
CA LEU A 33 -7.67 15.83 6.86
C LEU A 33 -6.48 15.56 7.79
N GLY A 34 -6.23 14.29 8.10
CA GLY A 34 -5.20 13.81 9.02
C GLY A 34 -3.79 13.88 8.46
N TYR A 35 -2.89 13.08 9.01
CA TYR A 35 -1.50 13.08 8.56
C TYR A 35 -1.26 12.29 7.27
N GLN A 36 -2.15 11.35 6.93
CA GLN A 36 -1.93 10.38 5.85
C GLN A 36 -3.25 9.87 5.26
N THR A 37 -3.31 9.84 3.94
CA THR A 37 -4.24 8.97 3.17
C THR A 37 -3.47 7.70 2.85
N GLU A 38 -3.84 6.57 3.45
CA GLU A 38 -3.01 5.35 3.41
C GLU A 38 -3.49 4.33 2.38
N ALA A 39 -4.79 4.34 2.08
CA ALA A 39 -5.35 3.46 1.08
C ALA A 39 -5.97 4.24 -0.07
N MET A 40 -5.79 3.75 -1.30
CA MET A 40 -6.44 4.24 -2.50
C MET A 40 -6.81 3.05 -3.38
N LEU A 41 -8.06 3.00 -3.84
CA LEU A 41 -8.56 1.95 -4.71
C LEU A 41 -9.50 2.54 -5.75
N VAL A 42 -9.33 2.21 -7.02
CA VAL A 42 -10.38 2.42 -8.04
C VAL A 42 -11.07 1.07 -8.28
N ASP A 43 -12.37 1.05 -8.09
CA ASP A 43 -13.18 -0.16 -8.25
C ASP A 43 -13.55 -0.44 -9.71
N ASP A 44 -14.07 -1.64 -9.96
CA ASP A 44 -14.50 -2.14 -11.27
C ASP A 44 -15.57 -1.28 -11.96
N VAL A 45 -16.30 -0.43 -11.20
CA VAL A 45 -17.30 0.49 -11.77
C VAL A 45 -16.74 1.88 -12.03
N GLY A 46 -15.45 2.08 -11.75
CA GLY A 46 -14.70 3.31 -11.96
C GLY A 46 -14.78 4.29 -10.79
N GLY A 47 -15.37 3.91 -9.67
CA GLY A 47 -15.42 4.72 -8.45
C GLY A 47 -14.12 4.66 -7.67
N MET A 48 -13.78 5.73 -6.97
CA MET A 48 -12.53 5.82 -6.21
C MET A 48 -12.78 5.88 -4.72
N TRP A 49 -12.07 5.03 -3.99
CA TRP A 49 -12.09 4.89 -2.55
C TRP A 49 -10.80 5.43 -1.96
N LEU A 50 -10.90 6.20 -0.87
CA LEU A 50 -9.76 6.72 -0.11
C LEU A 50 -9.93 6.38 1.37
N GLY A 51 -8.89 5.76 1.94
CA GLY A 51 -8.82 5.39 3.35
C GLY A 51 -7.89 6.30 4.14
N CYS A 52 -8.34 6.76 5.30
CA CYS A 52 -7.52 7.59 6.19
C CYS A 52 -6.89 6.70 7.29
N GLY A 53 -5.56 6.64 7.37
CA GLY A 53 -4.86 5.77 8.34
C GLY A 53 -4.52 6.45 9.68
N SER A 54 -4.50 7.78 9.69
CA SER A 54 -4.11 8.61 10.86
C SER A 54 -5.24 9.47 11.41
N ASP A 55 -6.25 9.74 10.59
CA ASP A 55 -7.58 10.22 10.98
C ASP A 55 -8.59 9.14 10.60
N GLU A 56 -9.80 9.22 11.14
CA GLU A 56 -10.86 8.24 10.91
C GLU A 56 -11.60 8.56 9.60
N GLY A 57 -11.99 7.54 8.84
CA GLY A 57 -12.85 7.71 7.67
C GLY A 57 -12.51 6.84 6.47
N LEU A 58 -13.56 6.55 5.70
CA LEU A 58 -13.52 6.03 4.35
C LEU A 58 -14.30 6.99 3.46
N PHE A 59 -13.71 7.38 2.33
CA PHE A 59 -14.29 8.34 1.40
C PHE A 59 -14.44 7.72 0.01
N TYR A 60 -15.47 8.15 -0.72
CA TYR A 60 -15.75 7.66 -2.06
C TYR A 60 -16.10 8.79 -3.02
N ALA A 61 -15.69 8.66 -4.28
CA ALA A 61 -16.11 9.47 -5.41
C ALA A 61 -16.62 8.57 -6.55
N GLU A 62 -17.76 8.92 -7.15
CA GLU A 62 -18.34 8.16 -8.27
C GLU A 62 -17.49 8.29 -9.54
N ASP A 63 -16.96 9.48 -9.82
CA ASP A 63 -15.97 9.74 -10.87
C ASP A 63 -14.70 10.37 -10.27
N PRO A 64 -13.54 9.67 -10.29
CA PRO A 64 -12.29 10.17 -9.69
C PRO A 64 -11.78 11.47 -10.30
N PHE A 65 -12.27 11.86 -11.47
CA PHE A 65 -11.78 13.03 -12.19
C PHE A 65 -12.62 14.28 -11.97
N PHE A 66 -13.84 14.17 -11.46
CA PHE A 66 -14.80 15.28 -11.52
C PHE A 66 -15.72 15.45 -10.31
N ASP A 67 -15.75 14.49 -9.39
CA ASP A 67 -16.69 14.52 -8.27
C ASP A 67 -16.04 14.85 -6.92
N ASP A 68 -16.85 15.44 -6.03
CA ASP A 68 -16.51 15.62 -4.63
C ASP A 68 -16.47 14.25 -3.92
N PHE A 69 -15.47 14.06 -3.06
CA PHE A 69 -15.46 12.91 -2.16
C PHE A 69 -16.54 13.04 -1.07
N TYR A 70 -17.27 11.97 -0.83
CA TYR A 70 -18.20 11.87 0.30
C TYR A 70 -17.79 10.77 1.26
N GLU A 71 -18.07 11.01 2.54
CA GLU A 71 -17.82 10.06 3.62
C GLU A 71 -18.77 8.87 3.52
N VAL A 72 -18.23 7.67 3.72
CA VAL A 72 -19.00 6.43 3.76
C VAL A 72 -19.51 6.22 5.19
N ASP A 73 -20.84 6.21 5.35
CA ASP A 73 -21.50 6.00 6.64
C ASP A 73 -20.94 4.76 7.37
N GLY A 74 -20.56 4.91 8.63
CA GLY A 74 -20.07 3.82 9.49
C GLY A 74 -18.55 3.71 9.60
N PHE A 75 -17.79 4.61 8.97
CA PHE A 75 -16.33 4.68 9.09
C PHE A 75 -15.83 5.93 9.84
N ASP A 76 -16.72 6.69 10.47
CA ASP A 76 -16.43 7.96 11.16
C ASP A 76 -15.45 7.81 12.35
N GLU A 77 -15.28 6.60 12.88
CA GLU A 77 -14.31 6.28 13.93
C GLU A 77 -13.29 5.19 13.52
N TYR A 78 -13.26 4.84 12.23
CA TYR A 78 -12.50 3.70 11.72
C TYR A 78 -11.29 4.16 10.92
N LEU A 79 -10.10 3.68 11.29
CA LEU A 79 -8.86 3.92 10.55
C LEU A 79 -8.75 2.90 9.42
N VAL A 80 -8.51 3.38 8.20
CA VAL A 80 -8.37 2.56 7.01
C VAL A 80 -6.92 2.59 6.56
N TYR A 81 -6.29 1.42 6.55
CA TYR A 81 -4.88 1.25 6.16
C TYR A 81 -4.72 0.71 4.76
N ASP A 82 -5.63 -0.17 4.34
CA ASP A 82 -5.57 -0.80 3.03
C ASP A 82 -6.97 -1.18 2.52
N LEU A 83 -7.11 -1.28 1.20
CA LEU A 83 -8.35 -1.46 0.48
C LEU A 83 -8.13 -2.42 -0.68
N GLU A 84 -8.99 -3.43 -0.81
CA GLU A 84 -8.92 -4.38 -1.92
C GLU A 84 -10.33 -4.74 -2.41
N GLN A 85 -10.50 -4.90 -3.73
CA GLN A 85 -11.77 -5.35 -4.30
C GLN A 85 -11.73 -6.86 -4.60
N ALA A 86 -12.74 -7.57 -4.11
CA ALA A 86 -12.95 -8.97 -4.44
C ALA A 86 -13.56 -9.16 -5.85
N PRO A 87 -13.40 -10.35 -6.46
CA PRO A 87 -14.02 -10.66 -7.75
C PRO A 87 -15.56 -10.59 -7.79
N ASP A 88 -16.23 -10.57 -6.64
CA ASP A 88 -17.69 -10.38 -6.55
C ASP A 88 -18.10 -8.90 -6.44
N GLY A 89 -17.13 -7.98 -6.55
CA GLY A 89 -17.30 -6.53 -6.48
C GLY A 89 -17.30 -5.95 -5.06
N ARG A 90 -17.19 -6.80 -4.04
CA ARG A 90 -17.14 -6.37 -2.63
C ARG A 90 -15.82 -5.68 -2.32
N ILE A 91 -15.87 -4.56 -1.61
CA ILE A 91 -14.66 -3.87 -1.12
C ILE A 91 -14.32 -4.41 0.26
N TYR A 92 -13.09 -4.83 0.45
CA TYR A 92 -12.51 -5.23 1.72
C TYR A 92 -11.65 -4.10 2.27
N VAL A 93 -11.80 -3.83 3.56
CA VAL A 93 -11.18 -2.70 4.24
C VAL A 93 -10.36 -3.22 5.42
N ALA A 94 -9.05 -3.13 5.30
CA ALA A 94 -8.11 -3.39 6.39
C ALA A 94 -8.01 -2.15 7.27
N GLY A 95 -8.19 -2.35 8.57
CA GLY A 95 -8.23 -1.24 9.48
C GLY A 95 -8.48 -1.58 10.93
N GLY A 96 -8.96 -0.59 11.65
CA GLY A 96 -9.46 -0.77 13.00
C GLY A 96 -9.83 0.54 13.69
N TYR A 97 -10.61 0.41 14.76
CA TYR A 97 -10.90 1.49 15.68
C TYR A 97 -9.69 1.77 16.58
N TRP A 98 -9.53 3.00 17.08
CA TRP A 98 -8.46 3.35 18.03
C TRP A 98 -8.48 2.49 19.29
N GLU A 99 -9.67 2.17 19.77
CA GLU A 99 -9.93 1.34 20.94
C GLU A 99 -10.76 0.13 20.50
N GLY A 100 -10.14 -0.82 19.80
CA GLY A 100 -10.89 -1.93 19.24
C GLY A 100 -10.08 -3.18 18.97
N ALA A 101 -10.82 -4.24 18.68
CA ALA A 101 -10.30 -5.38 17.96
C ALA A 101 -9.93 -4.96 16.53
N PRO A 102 -8.95 -5.62 15.91
CA PRO A 102 -8.74 -5.55 14.47
C PRO A 102 -9.97 -6.15 13.80
N ILE A 103 -10.52 -5.46 12.81
CA ILE A 103 -11.71 -5.90 12.09
C ILE A 103 -11.40 -5.75 10.62
N LEU A 104 -11.59 -6.80 9.83
CA LEU A 104 -11.69 -6.67 8.39
C LEU A 104 -13.15 -6.35 8.10
N VAL A 105 -13.39 -5.21 7.47
CA VAL A 105 -14.74 -4.84 7.06
C VAL A 105 -14.91 -5.17 5.60
N SER A 106 -16.11 -5.57 5.20
CA SER A 106 -16.45 -5.66 3.79
C SER A 106 -17.73 -4.92 3.44
N LEU A 107 -17.75 -4.34 2.24
CA LEU A 107 -18.83 -3.51 1.73
C LEU A 107 -19.46 -4.15 0.51
N ALA A 108 -20.76 -4.43 0.61
CA ALA A 108 -21.59 -4.87 -0.51
C ALA A 108 -22.73 -3.86 -0.70
N GLY A 109 -22.47 -2.84 -1.53
CA GLY A 109 -23.29 -1.63 -1.59
C GLY A 109 -23.26 -0.89 -0.25
N ALA A 110 -24.43 -0.61 0.34
CA ALA A 110 -24.53 0.08 1.64
C ALA A 110 -24.44 -0.86 2.85
N THR A 111 -24.18 -2.16 2.65
CA THR A 111 -24.13 -3.13 3.75
C THR A 111 -22.69 -3.31 4.21
N ILE A 112 -22.46 -3.07 5.51
CA ILE A 112 -21.20 -3.28 6.20
C ILE A 112 -21.25 -4.65 6.88
N GLU A 113 -20.30 -5.53 6.55
CA GLU A 113 -20.10 -6.81 7.21
C GLU A 113 -18.73 -6.84 7.89
N GLU A 114 -18.73 -7.00 9.22
CA GLU A 114 -17.52 -7.17 10.02
C GLU A 114 -17.07 -8.64 10.04
N HIS A 115 -15.82 -8.87 9.70
CA HIS A 115 -15.16 -10.17 9.78
C HIS A 115 -14.19 -10.16 10.96
N LEU A 116 -14.59 -10.82 12.05
CA LEU A 116 -13.73 -11.07 13.20
C LEU A 116 -13.07 -12.44 13.02
N PHE A 117 -11.76 -12.44 12.81
CA PHE A 117 -10.96 -13.64 12.59
C PHE A 117 -9.95 -13.90 13.72
N TYR A 118 -10.10 -13.19 14.84
CA TYR A 118 -9.14 -13.24 15.96
C TYR A 118 -9.81 -13.65 17.29
N ASP A 119 -9.04 -14.32 18.16
CA ASP A 119 -9.33 -14.46 19.58
C ASP A 119 -8.58 -13.35 20.39
N PRO A 120 -9.32 -12.38 20.98
CA PRO A 120 -8.75 -11.32 21.82
C PRO A 120 -7.83 -11.77 22.94
N GLN A 121 -7.98 -13.02 23.39
CA GLN A 121 -7.25 -13.51 24.54
C GLN A 121 -5.88 -14.08 24.18
N THR A 122 -5.69 -14.50 22.93
CA THR A 122 -4.44 -15.13 22.48
C THR A 122 -3.57 -14.18 21.69
N MET A 123 -4.14 -13.14 21.09
CA MET A 123 -3.37 -12.23 20.25
C MET A 123 -3.88 -10.79 20.25
N PRO A 124 -3.01 -9.80 20.55
CA PRO A 124 -3.30 -8.40 20.28
C PRO A 124 -2.79 -8.04 18.87
N MET A 125 -3.44 -8.51 17.81
CA MET A 125 -3.36 -7.78 16.53
C MET A 125 -3.97 -6.42 16.83
N GLY A 126 -3.14 -5.38 16.94
CA GLY A 126 -3.64 -4.06 17.31
C GLY A 126 -4.56 -3.50 16.23
N LYS A 127 -4.20 -3.71 14.97
CA LYS A 127 -4.84 -3.17 13.76
C LYS A 127 -4.54 -4.12 12.59
N THR A 128 -5.47 -4.26 11.65
CA THR A 128 -5.18 -4.92 10.37
C THR A 128 -4.59 -3.87 9.43
N GLN A 129 -3.40 -4.10 8.90
CA GLN A 129 -2.72 -3.13 8.05
C GLN A 129 -2.91 -3.43 6.58
N ASN A 130 -2.56 -4.64 6.15
CA ASN A 130 -2.71 -5.03 4.76
C ASN A 130 -3.82 -6.07 4.58
N VAL A 131 -4.43 -6.09 3.41
CA VAL A 131 -5.37 -7.10 2.94
C VAL A 131 -5.11 -7.45 1.48
N ALA A 132 -5.06 -8.74 1.17
CA ALA A 132 -5.03 -9.22 -0.21
C ALA A 132 -6.08 -10.29 -0.44
N LEU A 133 -6.57 -10.36 -1.68
CA LEU A 133 -7.58 -11.33 -2.11
C LEU A 133 -7.15 -12.04 -3.38
N THR A 134 -7.17 -13.37 -3.37
CA THR A 134 -6.87 -14.16 -4.57
C THR A 134 -8.09 -14.36 -5.45
N SER A 135 -7.87 -14.71 -6.72
CA SER A 135 -8.97 -14.96 -7.67
C SER A 135 -9.88 -16.14 -7.29
N ASP A 136 -9.40 -17.08 -6.49
CA ASP A 136 -10.19 -18.19 -5.96
C ASP A 136 -10.92 -17.87 -4.64
N GLY A 137 -10.83 -16.62 -4.16
CA GLY A 137 -11.58 -16.11 -3.01
C GLY A 137 -10.92 -16.39 -1.65
N GLN A 138 -9.62 -16.69 -1.63
CA GLN A 138 -8.86 -16.67 -0.38
C GLN A 138 -8.59 -15.22 0.03
N VAL A 139 -8.44 -15.00 1.32
CA VAL A 139 -8.15 -13.67 1.88
C VAL A 139 -6.98 -13.80 2.84
N MET A 140 -6.02 -12.89 2.76
CA MET A 140 -4.96 -12.78 3.74
C MET A 140 -4.94 -11.36 4.31
N VAL A 141 -4.74 -11.27 5.62
CA VAL A 141 -4.63 -10.00 6.35
C VAL A 141 -3.48 -10.06 7.34
N ASP A 142 -2.78 -8.95 7.53
CA ASP A 142 -1.67 -8.85 8.50
C ASP A 142 -1.79 -7.61 9.40
N SER A 143 -0.88 -7.44 10.37
CA SER A 143 -0.90 -6.33 11.34
C SER A 143 0.38 -5.48 11.38
N LEU A 144 1.28 -5.60 10.39
CA LEU A 144 2.62 -5.01 10.29
C LEU A 144 3.63 -5.46 11.35
N THR A 145 3.17 -5.76 12.57
CA THR A 145 4.04 -6.13 13.70
C THR A 145 4.73 -7.49 13.54
N GLY A 146 4.47 -8.20 12.44
CA GLY A 146 5.39 -9.17 11.89
C GLY A 146 5.40 -10.57 12.51
N GLY A 147 4.31 -10.96 13.17
CA GLY A 147 4.17 -12.29 13.74
C GLY A 147 2.90 -13.02 13.33
N ASN A 148 1.94 -12.31 12.75
CA ASN A 148 0.54 -12.68 12.82
C ASN A 148 -0.18 -12.34 11.51
N ILE A 149 -0.85 -13.33 10.95
CA ILE A 149 -1.76 -13.15 9.82
C ILE A 149 -3.10 -13.83 10.12
N GLY A 150 -4.17 -13.28 9.57
CA GLY A 150 -5.42 -13.99 9.35
C GLY A 150 -5.43 -14.51 7.92
N TYR A 151 -5.76 -15.78 7.74
CA TYR A 151 -5.88 -16.40 6.42
C TYR A 151 -7.23 -17.09 6.28
N PHE A 152 -8.01 -16.72 5.26
CA PHE A 152 -9.26 -17.36 4.89
C PHE A 152 -9.02 -18.28 3.70
N ASP A 153 -9.27 -19.57 3.87
CA ASP A 153 -9.05 -20.59 2.82
C ASP A 153 -10.24 -20.77 1.86
N GLY A 154 -11.17 -19.82 1.83
CA GLY A 154 -12.45 -19.92 1.13
C GLY A 154 -13.57 -20.59 1.95
N ASN A 155 -13.26 -21.22 3.09
CA ASN A 155 -14.25 -21.85 3.96
C ASN A 155 -14.17 -21.38 5.41
N SER A 156 -12.97 -21.22 5.95
CA SER A 156 -12.74 -20.90 7.35
C SER A 156 -11.51 -20.02 7.53
N TRP A 157 -11.57 -19.17 8.56
CA TRP A 157 -10.43 -18.39 9.00
C TRP A 157 -9.46 -19.26 9.79
N VAL A 158 -8.19 -19.14 9.44
CA VAL A 158 -7.05 -19.71 10.13
C VAL A 158 -6.21 -18.54 10.64
N GLU A 159 -6.02 -18.53 11.95
CA GLU A 159 -5.02 -17.68 12.59
C GLU A 159 -3.66 -18.34 12.46
N ALA A 160 -2.71 -17.65 11.84
CA ALA A 160 -1.37 -18.18 11.65
C ALA A 160 -0.32 -17.33 12.36
N TYR A 161 0.53 -18.04 13.08
CA TYR A 161 1.73 -17.52 13.72
C TYR A 161 2.92 -17.92 12.87
N TYR A 162 3.85 -16.99 12.66
CA TYR A 162 5.10 -17.25 11.93
C TYR A 162 4.81 -17.85 10.54
N TRP A 163 4.28 -16.99 9.68
CA TRP A 163 3.83 -17.30 8.32
C TRP A 163 4.96 -17.66 7.34
N ASN A 164 6.23 -17.64 7.74
CA ASN A 164 7.31 -18.10 6.85
C ASN A 164 7.53 -19.61 6.97
N GLU A 165 8.22 -20.19 6.00
CA GLU A 165 8.56 -21.62 5.95
C GLU A 165 9.32 -22.16 7.17
N GLY A 166 9.91 -21.29 7.99
CA GLY A 166 10.55 -21.66 9.25
C GLY A 166 9.62 -22.48 10.15
N SER A 167 8.33 -22.13 10.20
CA SER A 167 7.32 -22.76 11.06
C SER A 167 6.95 -24.18 10.66
N LEU A 168 7.13 -24.53 9.39
CA LEU A 168 7.02 -25.92 8.92
C LEU A 168 8.09 -26.83 9.55
N THR A 169 9.19 -26.25 10.05
CA THR A 169 10.34 -26.97 10.59
C THR A 169 10.68 -26.61 12.04
N GLY A 170 9.97 -25.66 12.64
CA GLY A 170 10.19 -25.18 14.01
C GLY A 170 11.33 -24.16 14.16
N SER A 171 11.69 -23.42 13.11
CA SER A 171 12.71 -22.36 13.10
C SER A 171 12.10 -21.02 12.72
N ASP A 172 11.28 -20.46 13.60
CA ASP A 172 10.51 -19.25 13.32
C ASP A 172 11.38 -18.00 13.39
N VAL A 173 11.32 -17.18 12.35
CA VAL A 173 11.83 -15.80 12.33
C VAL A 173 10.64 -14.86 12.19
N GLY A 174 10.57 -13.80 12.99
CA GLY A 174 9.55 -12.76 12.81
C GLY A 174 10.01 -11.76 11.76
N TYR A 175 9.13 -11.46 10.80
CA TYR A 175 9.36 -10.47 9.74
C TYR A 175 8.20 -9.50 9.77
N GLN A 176 8.47 -8.20 9.73
CA GLN A 176 7.43 -7.21 9.48
C GLN A 176 7.03 -7.28 8.02
N MET A 177 5.73 -7.26 7.77
CA MET A 177 5.14 -7.22 6.43
C MET A 177 4.63 -5.80 6.24
N SER A 178 5.26 -5.07 5.33
CA SER A 178 4.88 -3.67 5.05
C SER A 178 3.78 -3.60 3.99
N ASP A 179 3.77 -4.56 3.04
CA ASP A 179 2.79 -4.62 1.98
C ASP A 179 2.52 -6.09 1.60
N LEU A 180 1.29 -6.37 1.19
CA LEU A 180 0.73 -7.68 0.88
C LEU A 180 -0.19 -7.56 -0.33
N VAL A 181 0.15 -8.26 -1.40
CA VAL A 181 -0.60 -8.25 -2.67
C VAL A 181 -0.93 -9.66 -3.10
N SER A 182 -1.96 -9.81 -3.93
CA SER A 182 -2.27 -11.07 -4.59
C SER A 182 -1.86 -11.03 -6.07
N PHE A 183 -1.57 -12.20 -6.63
CA PHE A 183 -1.46 -12.38 -8.07
C PHE A 183 -1.94 -13.78 -8.44
N GLY A 184 -3.06 -13.84 -9.17
CA GLY A 184 -3.77 -15.09 -9.41
C GLY A 184 -4.26 -15.73 -8.10
N ASP A 185 -3.87 -16.99 -7.88
CA ASP A 185 -4.27 -17.78 -6.70
C ASP A 185 -3.20 -17.77 -5.59
N ALA A 186 -2.34 -16.74 -5.56
CA ALA A 186 -1.19 -16.66 -4.68
C ALA A 186 -1.03 -15.28 -4.02
N PHE A 187 -0.42 -15.28 -2.83
CA PHE A 187 -0.07 -14.06 -2.09
C PHE A 187 1.42 -13.79 -2.20
N PHE A 188 1.79 -12.53 -2.34
CA PHE A 188 3.15 -12.03 -2.32
C PHE A 188 3.20 -10.88 -1.32
N ALA A 189 4.35 -10.66 -0.71
CA ALA A 189 4.49 -9.57 0.24
C ALA A 189 5.92 -9.06 0.28
N VAL A 190 6.11 -7.90 0.91
CA VAL A 190 7.42 -7.35 1.20
C VAL A 190 7.51 -6.89 2.64
N GLY A 191 8.74 -6.73 3.11
CA GLY A 191 9.00 -6.06 4.37
C GLY A 191 10.42 -6.29 4.82
N SER A 192 10.63 -6.33 6.14
CA SER A 192 11.96 -6.42 6.70
C SER A 192 12.00 -6.92 8.13
N VAL A 193 13.23 -7.12 8.61
CA VAL A 193 13.57 -7.06 10.03
C VAL A 193 14.47 -5.84 10.20
N ILE A 194 14.27 -5.03 11.24
CA ILE A 194 14.96 -3.74 11.50
C ILE A 194 16.49 -3.77 11.26
N ALA A 195 17.14 -4.92 11.38
CA ALA A 195 18.59 -5.09 11.20
C ALA A 195 18.97 -6.17 10.17
N SER A 196 18.09 -6.43 9.20
CA SER A 196 18.31 -7.38 8.11
C SER A 196 18.18 -6.70 6.74
N PRO A 197 18.68 -7.34 5.67
CA PRO A 197 18.39 -6.90 4.31
C PRO A 197 16.88 -6.82 4.03
N PRO A 198 16.45 -5.94 3.10
CA PRO A 198 15.09 -5.96 2.57
C PRO A 198 14.74 -7.34 1.99
N ALA A 199 13.50 -7.77 2.18
CA ALA A 199 13.06 -9.10 1.78
C ALA A 199 11.71 -9.08 1.06
N VAL A 200 11.61 -9.94 0.05
CA VAL A 200 10.38 -10.27 -0.66
C VAL A 200 9.93 -11.65 -0.19
N PHE A 201 8.63 -11.78 0.06
CA PHE A 201 7.99 -12.98 0.55
C PHE A 201 7.19 -13.60 -0.58
N PHE A 202 7.66 -14.75 -1.06
CA PHE A 202 7.02 -15.51 -2.13
C PHE A 202 6.16 -16.64 -1.57
N PRO A 203 5.10 -17.09 -2.27
CA PRO A 203 4.40 -18.31 -1.92
C PRO A 203 5.38 -19.47 -1.75
N SER A 204 5.28 -20.21 -0.65
CA SER A 204 6.14 -21.36 -0.38
C SER A 204 5.86 -22.52 -1.34
N GLU A 205 6.93 -23.12 -1.87
CA GLU A 205 6.85 -24.33 -2.71
C GLU A 205 7.00 -25.63 -1.88
N LYS A 206 7.12 -25.52 -0.55
CA LYS A 206 7.32 -26.68 0.32
C LYS A 206 6.04 -27.49 0.47
N VAL A 207 6.20 -28.81 0.52
CA VAL A 207 5.09 -29.74 0.78
C VAL A 207 4.46 -29.42 2.14
N GLY A 208 3.15 -29.16 2.14
CA GLY A 208 2.38 -28.84 3.34
C GLY A 208 2.26 -27.34 3.64
N ALA A 209 2.91 -26.48 2.85
CA ALA A 209 2.64 -25.05 2.90
C ALA A 209 1.20 -24.75 2.44
N THR A 210 0.55 -23.85 3.16
CA THR A 210 -0.79 -23.33 2.84
C THR A 210 -0.71 -21.81 2.63
N TYR A 211 -0.54 -21.06 3.72
CA TYR A 211 -0.36 -19.60 3.75
C TYR A 211 1.13 -19.20 3.89
N HIS A 212 2.05 -20.16 3.73
CA HIS A 212 3.43 -19.95 4.14
C HIS A 212 4.23 -19.25 3.04
N PHE A 213 5.20 -18.42 3.44
CA PHE A 213 6.08 -17.72 2.53
C PHE A 213 7.53 -18.23 2.57
N GLU A 214 8.13 -18.40 1.39
CA GLU A 214 9.59 -18.38 1.22
C GLU A 214 10.07 -16.93 1.31
N VAL A 215 11.11 -16.71 2.12
CA VAL A 215 11.70 -15.38 2.30
C VAL A 215 12.95 -15.26 1.45
N VAL A 216 12.97 -14.25 0.57
CA VAL A 216 14.10 -13.95 -0.32
C VAL A 216 14.65 -12.57 0.04
N GLU A 217 15.82 -12.56 0.67
CA GLU A 217 16.59 -11.32 0.89
C GLU A 217 17.16 -10.86 -0.46
N ILE A 218 16.73 -9.70 -0.96
CA ILE A 218 17.01 -9.27 -2.35
C ILE A 218 18.39 -8.63 -2.52
N THR A 219 19.14 -8.49 -1.43
CA THR A 219 20.52 -8.02 -1.45
C THR A 219 21.35 -8.75 -0.40
N ASN A 220 22.62 -9.01 -0.75
CA ASN A 220 23.61 -9.56 0.20
C ASN A 220 24.38 -8.46 0.94
N ASP A 221 24.07 -7.19 0.66
CA ASP A 221 24.70 -6.07 1.33
C ASP A 221 24.22 -5.99 2.79
N THR A 222 25.07 -5.47 3.68
CA THR A 222 24.71 -5.18 5.08
C THR A 222 23.80 -3.96 5.20
N ARG A 223 23.19 -3.51 4.11
CA ARG A 223 22.24 -2.40 4.10
C ARG A 223 21.04 -2.77 4.94
N TYR A 224 20.72 -1.91 5.89
CA TYR A 224 19.49 -2.01 6.67
C TYR A 224 18.41 -1.31 5.86
N GLY A 225 17.57 -2.08 5.18
CA GLY A 225 16.52 -1.52 4.32
C GLY A 225 15.15 -2.07 4.69
N ALA A 226 14.12 -1.26 4.46
CA ALA A 226 12.73 -1.68 4.48
C ALA A 226 12.18 -1.56 3.06
N LEU A 227 11.54 -2.62 2.58
CA LEU A 227 10.64 -2.52 1.44
C LEU A 227 9.26 -2.18 2.00
N GLU A 228 8.64 -1.18 1.40
CA GLU A 228 7.38 -0.61 1.86
C GLU A 228 6.25 -0.86 0.87
N ALA A 229 6.55 -1.15 -0.40
CA ALA A 229 5.54 -1.39 -1.42
C ALA A 229 6.02 -2.43 -2.46
N LEU A 230 5.09 -3.20 -3.00
CA LEU A 230 5.30 -4.28 -3.96
C LEU A 230 4.21 -4.25 -5.04
N VAL A 231 4.62 -4.48 -6.29
CA VAL A 231 3.69 -4.86 -7.36
C VAL A 231 4.19 -6.15 -8.04
N VAL A 232 3.24 -7.03 -8.37
CA VAL A 232 3.47 -8.28 -9.10
C VAL A 232 2.82 -8.18 -10.48
N LEU A 233 3.62 -7.97 -11.51
CA LEU A 233 3.18 -7.90 -12.91
C LEU A 233 3.15 -9.28 -13.58
N GLY A 234 3.75 -10.27 -12.94
CA GLY A 234 3.81 -11.66 -13.36
C GLY A 234 4.57 -12.50 -12.34
N GLU A 235 4.49 -13.83 -12.45
CA GLU A 235 5.18 -14.76 -11.53
C GLU A 235 6.69 -14.48 -11.40
N ASP A 236 7.29 -13.93 -12.45
CA ASP A 236 8.70 -13.60 -12.58
C ASP A 236 8.93 -12.12 -12.91
N HIS A 237 7.93 -11.26 -12.74
CA HIS A 237 8.04 -9.82 -12.96
C HIS A 237 7.50 -9.05 -11.75
N LEU A 238 8.41 -8.66 -10.85
CA LEU A 238 8.10 -8.00 -9.59
C LEU A 238 8.88 -6.70 -9.46
N ILE A 239 8.23 -5.70 -8.87
CA ILE A 239 8.87 -4.41 -8.53
C ILE A 239 8.61 -4.14 -7.07
N ALA A 240 9.69 -3.88 -6.31
CA ALA A 240 9.61 -3.59 -4.89
C ALA A 240 10.29 -2.25 -4.59
N ALA A 241 9.67 -1.45 -3.75
CA ALA A 241 10.12 -0.11 -3.43
C ALA A 241 10.24 0.08 -1.91
N GLY A 242 11.15 0.95 -1.47
CA GLY A 242 11.30 1.30 -0.06
C GLY A 242 12.48 2.23 0.21
N ALA A 243 13.20 2.00 1.31
CA ALA A 243 14.33 2.85 1.71
C ALA A 243 15.47 2.06 2.34
N ASP A 244 16.68 2.56 2.19
CA ASP A 244 17.82 2.19 3.01
C ASP A 244 17.85 3.07 4.26
N ASN A 245 17.52 2.49 5.42
CA ASN A 245 17.48 3.17 6.72
C ASN A 245 18.87 3.61 7.22
N SER A 246 19.95 3.15 6.58
CA SER A 246 21.33 3.52 6.95
C SER A 246 21.75 4.85 6.34
N TYR A 247 21.29 5.12 5.12
CA TYR A 247 21.68 6.28 4.33
C TYR A 247 20.50 7.22 4.02
N HIS A 248 19.27 6.79 4.33
CA HIS A 248 18.02 7.44 3.96
C HIS A 248 17.84 7.56 2.44
N ASP A 249 18.41 6.62 1.69
CA ASP A 249 18.30 6.57 0.23
C ASP A 249 17.03 5.80 -0.16
N THR A 250 16.28 6.33 -1.13
CA THR A 250 15.16 5.60 -1.75
C THR A 250 15.70 4.39 -2.51
N THR A 251 15.08 3.22 -2.34
CA THR A 251 15.45 2.02 -3.11
C THR A 251 14.27 1.52 -3.94
N LEU A 252 14.51 1.25 -5.22
CA LEU A 252 13.56 0.63 -6.13
C LEU A 252 14.25 -0.55 -6.78
N TRP A 253 13.62 -1.72 -6.75
CA TRP A 253 14.18 -2.96 -7.23
C TRP A 253 13.24 -3.55 -8.27
N ASN A 254 13.81 -3.97 -9.40
CA ASN A 254 13.07 -4.68 -10.43
C ASN A 254 13.67 -6.08 -10.60
N CYS A 255 12.81 -7.08 -10.69
CA CYS A 255 13.16 -8.41 -11.16
C CYS A 255 12.23 -8.82 -12.30
N THR A 256 12.81 -9.26 -13.42
CA THR A 256 12.06 -9.65 -14.64
C THR A 256 12.23 -11.13 -15.00
N SER A 257 12.93 -11.91 -14.16
CA SER A 257 13.09 -13.35 -14.32
C SER A 257 13.69 -14.00 -13.07
N SER A 258 13.22 -15.18 -12.68
CA SER A 258 13.81 -15.98 -11.59
C SER A 258 13.90 -15.19 -10.27
N CYS A 259 12.80 -14.56 -9.86
CA CYS A 259 12.80 -13.60 -8.75
C CYS A 259 12.99 -14.22 -7.37
N ARG A 260 12.96 -15.55 -7.26
CA ARG A 260 13.40 -16.27 -6.06
C ARG A 260 14.93 -16.27 -5.87
N ASP A 261 15.70 -15.97 -6.92
CA ASP A 261 17.15 -15.82 -6.84
C ASP A 261 17.49 -14.35 -6.53
N SER A 262 18.14 -14.11 -5.39
CA SER A 262 18.52 -12.75 -4.96
C SER A 262 19.42 -12.03 -5.96
N SER A 263 20.16 -12.76 -6.80
CA SER A 263 21.00 -12.17 -7.85
C SER A 263 20.24 -11.66 -9.08
N SER A 264 18.96 -12.03 -9.22
CA SER A 264 18.07 -11.56 -10.29
C SER A 264 17.48 -10.19 -10.02
N TRP A 265 17.59 -9.68 -8.80
CA TRP A 265 17.07 -8.37 -8.42
C TRP A 265 18.05 -7.27 -8.81
N HIS A 266 17.52 -6.22 -9.43
CA HIS A 266 18.31 -5.11 -9.93
C HIS A 266 17.80 -3.80 -9.33
N GLU A 267 18.67 -3.15 -8.55
CA GLU A 267 18.42 -1.82 -8.00
C GLU A 267 18.40 -0.78 -9.12
N GLN A 268 17.32 0.00 -9.17
CA GLN A 268 17.17 1.14 -10.07
C GLN A 268 17.54 2.41 -9.32
N SER A 269 18.66 3.03 -9.73
CA SER A 269 19.14 4.24 -9.10
C SER A 269 18.49 5.48 -9.70
N PHE A 270 18.06 6.38 -8.82
CA PHE A 270 17.55 7.70 -9.17
C PHE A 270 18.42 8.80 -8.57
N ALA A 271 18.36 10.00 -9.14
CA ALA A 271 19.07 11.16 -8.63
C ALA A 271 18.30 11.89 -7.52
N PHE A 272 17.51 11.18 -6.71
CA PHE A 272 16.90 11.76 -5.50
C PHE A 272 17.92 11.72 -4.36
N GLU A 273 17.99 12.79 -3.58
CA GLU A 273 19.07 12.99 -2.60
C GLU A 273 18.85 12.19 -1.30
N ALA A 274 17.60 11.99 -0.87
CA ALA A 274 17.21 11.18 0.28
C ALA A 274 15.67 11.08 0.35
N GLY A 275 15.12 9.96 0.82
CA GLY A 275 13.69 9.76 0.99
C GLY A 275 13.29 8.30 1.19
N LYS A 276 11.99 8.04 1.13
CA LYS A 276 11.41 6.69 1.10
C LYS A 276 10.26 6.61 0.10
N TYR A 277 10.14 5.48 -0.60
CA TYR A 277 8.91 5.15 -1.28
C TYR A 277 7.83 4.76 -0.27
N THR A 278 6.59 5.08 -0.58
CA THR A 278 5.42 4.80 0.27
C THR A 278 4.34 4.03 -0.46
N ALA A 279 4.22 4.19 -1.78
CA ALA A 279 3.30 3.41 -2.59
C ALA A 279 3.84 3.21 -4.02
N ILE A 280 3.45 2.09 -4.62
CA ILE A 280 3.65 1.78 -6.03
C ILE A 280 2.39 1.13 -6.57
N HIS A 281 1.98 1.50 -7.78
CA HIS A 281 0.80 0.94 -8.43
C HIS A 281 1.04 0.81 -9.93
N PHE A 282 0.46 -0.21 -10.56
CA PHE A 282 0.44 -0.37 -12.01
C PHE A 282 -0.99 -0.49 -12.51
N ALA A 283 -1.25 0.11 -13.66
CA ALA A 283 -2.49 -0.07 -14.38
C ALA A 283 -2.64 -1.53 -14.87
N ASP A 284 -3.86 -1.92 -15.23
CA ASP A 284 -4.20 -3.28 -15.67
C ASP A 284 -3.42 -3.71 -16.93
N ASP A 285 -2.99 -2.75 -17.75
CA ASP A 285 -2.16 -3.02 -18.91
C ASP A 285 -0.75 -3.53 -18.58
N GLY A 286 -0.32 -3.42 -17.31
CA GLY A 286 0.99 -3.83 -16.82
C GLY A 286 2.17 -3.05 -17.43
N LEU A 287 1.89 -1.96 -18.13
CA LEU A 287 2.88 -1.09 -18.78
C LEU A 287 3.00 0.24 -18.06
N HIS A 288 1.85 0.85 -17.72
CA HIS A 288 1.82 2.13 -17.02
C HIS A 288 1.87 1.91 -15.51
N GLY A 289 2.78 2.61 -14.86
CA GLY A 289 2.96 2.51 -13.42
C GLY A 289 3.41 3.81 -12.80
N ILE A 290 3.14 3.93 -11.51
CA ILE A 290 3.48 5.07 -10.68
C ILE A 290 4.15 4.57 -9.40
N ALA A 291 5.19 5.26 -8.96
CA ALA A 291 5.72 5.11 -7.61
C ALA A 291 5.87 6.50 -6.98
N VAL A 292 5.50 6.60 -5.71
CA VAL A 292 5.49 7.85 -4.95
C VAL A 292 6.20 7.69 -3.62
N GLY A 293 6.56 8.82 -3.02
CA GLY A 293 7.24 8.81 -1.74
C GLY A 293 7.36 10.17 -1.07
N GLU A 294 8.08 10.13 0.04
CA GLU A 294 8.45 11.29 0.86
C GLU A 294 9.95 11.55 0.74
N LEU A 295 10.34 12.82 0.65
CA LEU A 295 11.73 13.24 0.72
C LEU A 295 12.17 13.39 2.19
N ASP A 296 13.43 13.06 2.50
CA ASP A 296 13.99 13.25 3.85
C ASP A 296 14.85 14.53 3.92
N PRO A 297 14.65 15.44 4.90
CA PRO A 297 13.60 15.45 5.93
C PRO A 297 12.20 15.57 5.33
N GLN A 298 11.20 14.90 5.93
CA GLN A 298 9.79 14.89 5.48
C GLN A 298 9.22 16.27 5.10
N ALA A 299 9.70 17.33 5.74
CA ALA A 299 9.36 18.72 5.39
C ALA A 299 9.80 19.17 3.97
N ALA A 300 10.59 18.36 3.26
CA ALA A 300 11.04 18.61 1.90
C ALA A 300 9.98 18.30 0.83
N GLY A 301 8.89 17.63 1.20
CA GLY A 301 7.79 17.28 0.30
C GLY A 301 7.84 15.83 -0.16
N GLY A 302 7.16 15.55 -1.28
CA GLY A 302 7.14 14.24 -1.92
C GLY A 302 7.59 14.28 -3.37
N PHE A 303 7.60 13.11 -3.99
CA PHE A 303 8.01 12.92 -5.37
C PHE A 303 7.13 11.89 -6.07
N VAL A 304 7.08 11.97 -7.40
CA VAL A 304 6.38 11.02 -8.27
C VAL A 304 7.32 10.59 -9.38
N ILE A 305 7.41 9.29 -9.62
CA ILE A 305 8.03 8.71 -10.82
C ILE A 305 7.01 7.87 -11.57
N LEU A 306 7.10 7.89 -12.89
CA LEU A 306 6.19 7.20 -13.80
C LEU A 306 6.95 6.25 -14.72
N THR A 307 6.34 5.14 -15.08
CA THR A 307 6.80 4.22 -16.11
C THR A 307 5.69 4.00 -17.14
N SER A 308 6.10 3.70 -18.38
CA SER A 308 5.20 3.33 -19.47
C SER A 308 5.70 2.07 -20.19
N ASP A 309 6.60 1.32 -19.56
CA ASP A 309 7.27 0.14 -20.12
C ASP A 309 7.35 -1.02 -19.13
N GLY A 310 6.43 -1.08 -18.16
CA GLY A 310 6.38 -2.14 -17.17
C GLY A 310 7.49 -2.03 -16.12
N GLY A 311 7.90 -0.80 -15.77
CA GLY A 311 8.93 -0.56 -14.76
C GLY A 311 10.36 -0.85 -15.22
N ASN A 312 10.60 -1.03 -16.51
CA ASN A 312 11.95 -1.16 -17.07
C ASN A 312 12.70 0.18 -17.04
N SER A 313 11.98 1.29 -17.20
CA SER A 313 12.48 2.65 -17.04
C SER A 313 11.44 3.55 -16.37
N TRP A 314 11.94 4.60 -15.72
CA TRP A 314 11.13 5.50 -14.90
C TRP A 314 11.52 6.96 -15.15
N THR A 315 10.53 7.84 -15.15
CA THR A 315 10.69 9.28 -15.38
C THR A 315 10.13 10.06 -14.20
N HIS A 316 10.91 11.00 -13.67
CA HIS A 316 10.47 11.89 -12.59
C HIS A 316 9.52 12.97 -13.09
N VAL A 317 8.42 13.18 -12.36
CA VAL A 317 7.48 14.29 -12.60
C VAL A 317 8.04 15.56 -11.96
N ALA A 318 8.29 16.59 -12.76
CA ALA A 318 8.86 17.85 -12.31
C ALA A 318 7.81 18.80 -11.67
N ALA A 319 7.10 18.32 -10.66
CA ALA A 319 6.13 19.08 -9.88
C ALA A 319 6.46 19.02 -8.38
N GLN A 320 5.82 19.89 -7.59
CA GLN A 320 5.98 19.92 -6.14
C GLN A 320 4.79 19.22 -5.48
N PHE A 321 5.08 18.19 -4.69
CA PHE A 321 4.08 17.44 -3.95
C PHE A 321 4.32 17.56 -2.45
N PRO A 322 3.27 17.46 -1.60
CA PRO A 322 3.46 17.10 -0.20
C PRO A 322 4.02 15.67 -0.10
N GLY A 323 4.39 15.21 1.09
CA GLY A 323 4.83 13.82 1.28
C GLY A 323 3.71 12.84 0.89
N LEU A 324 3.86 12.14 -0.23
CA LEU A 324 2.79 11.30 -0.78
C LEU A 324 2.77 9.94 -0.09
N THR A 325 1.58 9.37 0.06
CA THR A 325 1.37 8.09 0.78
C THR A 325 0.52 7.09 0.03
N ALA A 326 -0.24 7.51 -0.99
CA ALA A 326 -1.01 6.62 -1.84
C ALA A 326 -0.96 7.08 -3.30
N ALA A 327 -1.09 6.12 -4.21
CA ALA A 327 -1.04 6.39 -5.65
C ALA A 327 -1.88 5.37 -6.44
N TRP A 328 -2.35 5.78 -7.61
CA TRP A 328 -3.05 4.94 -8.57
C TRP A 328 -2.63 5.29 -9.99
N ALA A 329 -2.48 4.29 -10.85
CA ALA A 329 -2.16 4.45 -12.27
C ALA A 329 -3.33 3.95 -13.12
N PHE A 330 -3.60 4.67 -14.22
CA PHE A 330 -4.65 4.31 -15.18
C PHE A 330 -4.03 3.85 -16.52
N ASP A 331 -4.76 3.01 -17.26
CA ASP A 331 -4.32 2.42 -18.53
C ASP A 331 -3.98 3.44 -19.62
N ASP A 332 -4.59 4.63 -19.56
CA ASP A 332 -4.35 5.70 -20.53
C ASP A 332 -3.10 6.54 -20.21
N GLY A 333 -2.43 6.25 -19.09
CA GLY A 333 -1.28 6.98 -18.58
C GLY A 333 -1.64 8.11 -17.61
N ALA A 334 -2.93 8.32 -17.31
CA ALA A 334 -3.33 9.18 -16.19
C ALA A 334 -2.87 8.56 -14.86
N TYR A 335 -2.79 9.39 -13.82
CA TYR A 335 -2.46 8.92 -12.48
C TYR A 335 -3.11 9.80 -11.39
N ALA A 336 -3.34 9.20 -10.23
CA ALA A 336 -3.79 9.89 -9.02
C ALA A 336 -2.80 9.68 -7.88
N VAL A 337 -2.69 10.66 -6.99
CA VAL A 337 -1.85 10.63 -5.80
C VAL A 337 -2.57 11.27 -4.62
N ALA A 338 -2.29 10.78 -3.41
CA ALA A 338 -2.84 11.34 -2.18
C ALA A 338 -1.78 11.45 -1.06
N SER A 339 -2.08 12.31 -0.10
CA SER A 339 -1.26 12.58 1.09
C SER A 339 -2.18 12.93 2.27
N GLY A 340 -1.60 13.29 3.42
CA GLY A 340 -2.31 13.92 4.52
C GLY A 340 -2.79 15.33 4.20
N GLY A 341 -3.50 15.92 5.15
CA GLY A 341 -4.09 17.26 5.08
C GLY A 341 -5.20 17.37 4.04
N GLY A 342 -5.78 16.25 3.63
CA GLY A 342 -6.77 16.15 2.57
C GLY A 342 -6.21 16.29 1.17
N TYR A 343 -4.88 16.24 0.95
CA TYR A 343 -4.34 16.44 -0.39
C TYR A 343 -4.65 15.25 -1.30
N PHE A 344 -5.31 15.54 -2.42
CA PHE A 344 -5.49 14.63 -3.54
C PHE A 344 -5.20 15.36 -4.84
N ALA A 345 -4.51 14.68 -5.76
CA ALA A 345 -4.28 15.21 -7.09
C ALA A 345 -4.41 14.12 -8.15
N ILE A 346 -4.92 14.50 -9.31
CA ILE A 346 -5.06 13.63 -10.47
C ILE A 346 -4.58 14.37 -11.72
N GLU A 347 -3.78 13.72 -12.55
CA GLU A 347 -3.27 14.26 -13.81
C GLU A 347 -3.72 13.39 -14.98
N ARG A 348 -4.08 14.04 -16.09
CA ARG A 348 -4.36 13.39 -17.36
C ARG A 348 -3.26 13.70 -18.38
N PRO A 349 -2.93 12.74 -19.27
CA PRO A 349 -1.87 12.89 -20.26
C PRO A 349 -2.20 13.81 -21.44
#